data_AF-A0A497V790-F1
#
_entry.id   AF-A0A497V790-F1
#
_cell.length_a   1.000
_cell.length_b   1.000
_cell.length_c   1.000
_cell.angle_alpha   90.00
_cell.angle_beta   90.00
_cell.angle_gamma   90.00
#
_symmetry.space_group_name_H-M   'P 1'
#
loop_
_entity.id
_entity.type
_entity.pdbx_description
1 polymer ?
#
loop_
_entity_poly.entity_id
_entity_poly.type
_entity_poly.pdbx_seq_one_letter_code
_entity_poly.pdbx_strand_id
1 'polypeptide(L)'
;MRHLGPFVCTLEAPAPQALQGWHDHALRGHPRIARRLHSAQAHHRARLDALFERTVRAFRQAMVVALATEPPGAARHLRAYLRCLCDNARHQPKGQRAAAALMAHGRYQAIWTDFIGEACAYDACDVSLSLHCRAAAQALWMQQALLRHADTQRIAQMKDHLLALTERPQHSLAHWPHEPHCTH
;
A
#
# COMPACT_ATOMS: atom_id res chain seq x y z
N MET A 1 31.84 -22.54 30.23
CA MET A 1 30.99 -21.60 30.99
C MET A 1 31.19 -20.18 30.47
N ARG A 2 30.21 -19.64 29.74
CA ARG A 2 29.65 -18.28 29.83
C ARG A 2 28.83 -18.01 28.56
N HIS A 3 27.51 -17.90 28.76
CA HIS A 3 26.53 -17.39 27.80
C HIS A 3 26.76 -15.91 27.51
N LEU A 4 26.25 -15.45 26.35
CA LEU A 4 25.68 -14.14 25.97
C LEU A 4 25.70 -14.14 24.42
N GLY A 5 24.61 -14.24 23.66
CA GLY A 5 23.37 -13.46 23.67
C GLY A 5 23.36 -12.55 22.42
N PRO A 6 22.35 -12.59 21.53
CA PRO A 6 22.40 -11.93 20.23
C PRO A 6 22.19 -10.42 20.33
N PHE A 7 22.91 -9.67 19.49
CA PHE A 7 22.71 -8.24 19.27
C PHE A 7 21.29 -7.98 18.75
N VAL A 8 20.43 -7.41 19.60
CA VAL A 8 19.18 -6.77 19.20
C VAL A 8 19.49 -5.29 18.96
N CYS A 9 19.42 -4.85 17.70
CA CYS A 9 19.38 -3.44 17.35
C CYS A 9 18.02 -2.85 17.74
N THR A 10 17.86 -2.40 18.97
CA THR A 10 16.81 -1.45 19.34
C THR A 10 17.18 -0.05 18.86
N LEU A 11 16.70 0.32 17.67
CA LEU A 11 16.59 1.72 17.23
C LEU A 11 15.36 2.35 17.89
N GLU A 12 15.44 2.64 19.18
CA GLU A 12 14.64 3.69 19.80
C GLU A 12 15.61 4.63 20.52
N ALA A 13 16.07 5.64 19.79
CA ALA A 13 16.61 6.84 20.43
C ALA A 13 15.39 7.70 20.82
N PRO A 14 15.07 7.90 22.11
CA PRO A 14 14.10 8.91 22.50
C PRO A 14 14.63 10.26 22.04
N ALA A 15 13.85 10.99 21.25
CA ALA A 15 14.18 12.36 20.89
C ALA A 15 14.47 13.16 22.18
N PRO A 16 15.55 13.96 22.24
CA PRO A 16 15.97 14.60 23.47
C PRO A 16 14.87 15.60 23.90
N GLN A 17 14.21 15.28 25.02
CA GLN A 17 13.11 16.04 25.62
C GLN A 17 13.47 17.54 25.83
N ALA A 18 14.76 17.87 25.89
CA ALA A 18 15.28 19.23 25.96
C ALA A 18 14.93 20.08 24.72
N LEU A 19 14.89 19.51 23.50
CA LEU A 19 14.54 20.27 22.29
C LEU A 19 13.02 20.52 22.17
N GLN A 20 12.21 19.65 22.77
CA GLN A 20 10.75 19.80 22.82
C GLN A 20 10.35 20.98 23.73
N GLY A 21 10.97 21.07 24.92
CA GLY A 21 10.68 22.13 25.89
C GLY A 21 11.04 23.54 25.41
N TRP A 22 12.10 23.68 24.59
CA TRP A 22 12.51 24.97 24.04
C TRP A 22 11.60 25.42 22.89
N HIS A 23 11.13 24.49 22.04
CA HIS A 23 10.12 24.78 21.02
C HIS A 23 8.78 25.19 21.65
N ASP A 24 8.33 24.47 22.68
CA ASP A 24 7.08 24.78 23.37
C ASP A 24 7.14 26.10 24.14
N HIS A 25 8.32 26.50 24.64
CA HIS A 25 8.50 27.80 25.29
C HIS A 25 8.54 28.95 24.28
N ALA A 26 9.23 28.78 23.14
CA ALA A 26 9.30 29.77 22.06
C ALA A 26 7.93 30.02 21.39
N LEU A 27 7.10 28.98 21.23
CA LEU A 27 5.76 29.10 20.67
C LEU A 27 4.75 29.74 21.64
N ARG A 28 4.94 29.58 22.95
CA ARG A 28 4.13 30.26 23.99
C ARG A 28 4.38 31.78 24.04
N GLY A 29 5.58 32.25 23.70
CA GLY A 29 5.90 33.68 23.61
C GLY A 29 5.31 34.39 22.39
N HIS A 30 4.90 33.65 21.35
CA HIS A 30 4.43 34.22 20.08
C HIS A 30 3.18 33.49 19.53
N PRO A 31 2.00 33.65 20.16
CA PRO A 31 0.78 32.89 19.83
C PRO A 31 0.28 33.13 18.39
N ARG A 32 0.58 34.30 17.80
CA ARG A 32 0.27 34.60 16.40
C ARG A 32 1.13 33.80 15.42
N ILE A 33 2.41 33.57 15.74
CA ILE A 33 3.33 32.77 14.92
C ILE A 33 2.94 31.30 15.04
N ALA A 34 2.71 30.81 16.26
CA ALA A 34 2.19 29.47 16.49
C ALA A 34 0.91 29.23 15.68
N ARG A 35 -0.10 30.11 15.78
CA ARG A 35 -1.37 29.97 15.04
C ARG A 35 -1.17 29.91 13.51
N ARG A 36 -0.28 30.75 12.95
CA ARG A 36 0.02 30.74 11.50
C ARG A 36 0.72 29.47 11.05
N LEU A 37 1.63 28.93 11.86
CA LEU A 37 2.31 27.66 11.58
C LEU A 37 1.31 26.48 11.65
N HIS A 38 0.46 26.45 12.67
CA HIS A 38 -0.60 25.44 12.80
C HIS A 38 -1.58 25.50 11.62
N SER A 39 -1.99 26.70 11.17
CA SER A 39 -2.85 26.83 9.99
C SER A 39 -2.14 26.37 8.72
N ALA A 40 -0.88 26.74 8.51
CA ALA A 40 -0.11 26.29 7.35
C ALA A 40 0.07 24.76 7.32
N GLN A 41 0.34 24.15 8.47
CA GLN A 41 0.47 22.69 8.60
C GLN A 41 -0.87 21.98 8.37
N ALA A 42 -1.98 22.52 8.88
CA ALA A 42 -3.32 22.02 8.63
C ALA A 42 -3.70 22.10 7.14
N HIS A 43 -3.42 23.24 6.48
CA HIS A 43 -3.63 23.40 5.04
C HIS A 43 -2.77 22.43 4.22
N HIS A 44 -1.51 22.24 4.60
CA HIS A 44 -0.64 21.26 3.96
C HIS A 44 -1.21 19.83 4.08
N ARG A 45 -1.63 19.43 5.29
CA ARG A 45 -2.25 18.13 5.53
C ARG A 45 -3.53 17.93 4.70
N ALA A 46 -4.42 18.92 4.67
CA ALA A 46 -5.64 18.88 3.86
C ALA A 46 -5.34 18.73 2.35
N ARG A 47 -4.25 19.34 1.86
CA ARG A 47 -3.82 19.16 0.46
C ARG A 47 -3.33 17.75 0.16
N LEU A 48 -2.59 17.13 1.09
CA LEU A 48 -2.16 15.73 0.95
C LEU A 48 -3.37 14.78 0.98
N ASP A 49 -4.35 15.07 1.83
CA ASP A 49 -5.58 14.30 1.96
C ASP A 49 -6.39 14.34 0.67
N ALA A 50 -6.64 15.55 0.16
CA ALA A 50 -7.34 15.75 -1.10
C ALA A 50 -6.60 15.13 -2.31
N LEU A 51 -5.26 15.04 -2.25
CA LEU A 51 -4.47 14.34 -3.27
C LEU A 51 -4.72 12.84 -3.19
N PHE A 52 -4.60 12.25 -2.00
CA PHE A 52 -4.73 10.81 -1.80
C PHE A 52 -6.16 10.32 -2.07
N GLU A 53 -7.17 11.03 -1.58
CA GLU A 53 -8.59 10.72 -1.82
C GLU A 53 -8.93 10.77 -3.31
N ARG A 54 -8.34 11.70 -4.07
CA ARG A 54 -8.49 11.76 -5.52
C ARG A 54 -7.90 10.52 -6.19
N THR A 55 -6.74 10.05 -5.72
CA THR A 55 -6.15 8.80 -6.21
C THR A 55 -7.06 7.61 -5.92
N VAL A 56 -7.57 7.47 -4.69
CA VAL A 56 -8.52 6.40 -4.33
C VAL A 56 -9.79 6.47 -5.17
N ARG A 57 -10.34 7.67 -5.40
CA ARG A 57 -11.51 7.87 -6.26
C ARG A 57 -11.26 7.44 -7.70
N ALA A 58 -10.09 7.76 -8.25
CA ALA A 58 -9.70 7.31 -9.58
C ALA A 58 -9.61 5.78 -9.65
N PHE A 59 -9.08 5.12 -8.61
CA PHE A 59 -9.07 3.66 -8.52
C PHE A 59 -10.48 3.07 -8.44
N ARG A 60 -11.39 3.66 -7.65
CA ARG A 60 -12.79 3.22 -7.58
C ARG A 60 -13.45 3.29 -8.96
N GLN A 61 -13.24 4.38 -9.70
CA GLN A 61 -13.77 4.53 -11.06
C GLN A 61 -13.18 3.51 -12.02
N ALA A 62 -11.85 3.32 -12.00
CA ALA A 62 -11.19 2.31 -12.82
C ALA A 62 -11.70 0.90 -12.53
N MET A 63 -11.96 0.58 -11.26
CA MET A 63 -12.51 -0.72 -10.87
C MET A 63 -13.91 -0.96 -11.41
N VAL A 64 -14.79 0.05 -11.38
CA VAL A 64 -16.14 -0.08 -11.98
C VAL A 64 -16.03 -0.44 -13.46
N VAL A 65 -15.11 0.20 -14.20
CA VAL A 65 -14.86 -0.10 -15.61
C VAL A 65 -14.31 -1.52 -15.79
N ALA A 66 -13.32 -1.91 -14.99
CA ALA A 66 -12.74 -3.26 -15.08
C ALA A 66 -13.77 -4.35 -14.75
N LEU A 67 -14.58 -4.15 -13.71
CA LEU A 67 -15.64 -5.08 -13.30
C LEU A 67 -16.67 -5.29 -14.40
N ALA A 68 -16.99 -4.27 -15.20
CA ALA A 68 -17.93 -4.40 -16.31
C ALA A 68 -17.44 -5.39 -17.38
N THR A 69 -16.12 -5.59 -17.50
CA THR A 69 -15.51 -6.52 -18.46
C THR A 69 -15.07 -7.85 -17.86
N GLU A 70 -15.04 -7.96 -16.53
CA GLU A 70 -14.58 -9.17 -15.85
C GLU A 70 -15.66 -10.25 -15.83
N PRO A 71 -15.35 -11.48 -16.30
CA PRO A 71 -16.30 -12.59 -16.26
C PRO A 71 -16.71 -12.91 -14.81
N PRO A 72 -17.96 -13.36 -14.59
CA PRO A 72 -18.40 -13.85 -13.30
C PRO A 72 -17.49 -14.94 -12.74
N GLY A 73 -17.32 -14.97 -11.43
CA GLY A 73 -16.54 -16.00 -10.74
C GLY A 73 -16.13 -15.59 -9.33
N ALA A 74 -15.60 -16.54 -8.58
CA ALA A 74 -15.27 -16.38 -7.16
C ALA A 74 -14.21 -15.30 -6.86
N ALA A 75 -13.38 -14.93 -7.83
CA ALA A 75 -12.32 -13.94 -7.69
C ALA A 75 -12.50 -12.74 -8.65
N ARG A 76 -13.75 -12.45 -9.07
CA ARG A 76 -14.05 -11.41 -10.07
C ARG A 76 -13.54 -10.04 -9.62
N HIS A 77 -13.76 -9.66 -8.37
CA HIS A 77 -13.36 -8.35 -7.86
C HIS A 77 -11.84 -8.25 -7.69
N LEU A 78 -11.19 -9.33 -7.25
CA LEU A 78 -9.74 -9.44 -7.17
C LEU A 78 -9.12 -9.28 -8.55
N ARG A 79 -9.61 -9.97 -9.58
CA ARG A 79 -9.12 -9.81 -10.96
C ARG A 79 -9.27 -8.38 -11.47
N ALA A 80 -10.43 -7.75 -11.24
CA ALA A 80 -10.65 -6.35 -11.59
C ALA A 80 -9.63 -5.44 -10.90
N TYR A 81 -9.43 -5.61 -9.59
CA TYR A 81 -8.44 -4.87 -8.80
C TYR A 81 -7.03 -5.05 -9.37
N LEU A 82 -6.61 -6.29 -9.64
CA LEU A 82 -5.28 -6.62 -10.19
C LEU A 82 -5.04 -5.92 -11.53
N ARG A 83 -6.02 -5.95 -12.45
CA ARG A 83 -5.94 -5.24 -13.73
C ARG A 83 -5.81 -3.74 -13.53
N CYS A 84 -6.70 -3.13 -12.73
CA CYS A 84 -6.66 -1.70 -12.46
C CYS A 84 -5.30 -1.26 -11.91
N LEU A 85 -4.75 -2.01 -10.97
CA LEU A 85 -3.49 -1.64 -10.32
C LEU A 85 -2.30 -1.78 -11.26
N CYS A 86 -2.24 -2.85 -12.04
CA CYS A 86 -1.17 -3.07 -13.02
C CYS A 86 -1.25 -2.05 -14.16
N ASP A 87 -2.45 -1.73 -14.64
CA ASP A 87 -2.62 -0.70 -15.66
C ASP A 87 -2.25 0.69 -15.11
N ASN A 88 -2.60 1.00 -13.87
CA ASN A 88 -2.17 2.25 -13.23
C ASN A 88 -0.64 2.31 -13.09
N ALA A 89 0.00 1.21 -12.68
CA ALA A 89 1.45 1.11 -12.58
C ALA A 89 2.14 1.33 -13.94
N ARG A 90 1.53 0.83 -15.02
CA ARG A 90 2.05 0.96 -16.39
C ARG A 90 1.95 2.39 -16.92
N HIS A 91 0.84 3.08 -16.68
CA HIS A 91 0.58 4.41 -17.25
C HIS A 91 1.15 5.57 -16.44
N GLN A 92 1.55 5.31 -15.18
CA GLN A 92 2.14 6.29 -14.27
C GLN A 92 1.41 7.65 -14.22
N PRO A 93 0.12 7.68 -13.84
CA PRO A 93 -0.65 8.93 -13.87
C PRO A 93 -0.05 10.00 -12.94
N LYS A 94 -0.32 11.27 -13.28
CA LYS A 94 0.16 12.40 -12.50
C LYS A 94 -0.29 12.28 -11.04
N GLY A 95 0.68 12.37 -10.12
CA GLY A 95 0.44 12.28 -8.68
C GLY A 95 0.60 10.87 -8.09
N GLN A 96 0.78 9.82 -8.91
CA GLN A 96 1.00 8.46 -8.43
C GLN A 96 2.19 8.37 -7.46
N ARG A 97 3.33 8.99 -7.80
CA ARG A 97 4.52 9.01 -6.92
C ARG A 97 4.23 9.62 -5.55
N ALA A 98 3.46 10.71 -5.52
CA ALA A 98 3.07 11.36 -4.26
C ALA A 98 2.12 10.45 -3.46
N ALA A 99 1.13 9.84 -4.10
CA ALA A 99 0.23 8.89 -3.45
C ALA A 99 0.97 7.66 -2.90
N ALA A 100 1.93 7.10 -3.66
CA ALA A 100 2.78 5.99 -3.22
C ALA A 100 3.68 6.38 -2.05
N ALA A 101 4.22 7.61 -2.02
CA ALA A 101 4.97 8.10 -0.87
C ALA A 101 4.08 8.27 0.37
N LEU A 102 2.83 8.72 0.19
CA LEU A 102 1.87 8.87 1.29
C LEU A 102 1.51 7.52 1.94
N MET A 103 1.54 6.42 1.18
CA MET A 103 1.32 5.07 1.71
C MET A 103 2.31 4.62 2.79
N ALA A 104 3.45 5.32 2.96
CA ALA A 104 4.37 5.08 4.07
C ALA A 104 3.80 5.57 5.43
N HIS A 105 2.76 6.40 5.43
CA HIS A 105 2.07 6.82 6.66
C HIS A 105 0.82 5.98 6.90
N GLY A 106 0.69 5.44 8.12
CA GLY A 106 -0.38 4.52 8.49
C GLY A 106 -1.80 5.02 8.21
N ARG A 107 -2.03 6.35 8.27
CA ARG A 107 -3.34 6.94 7.94
C ARG A 107 -3.78 6.71 6.49
N TYR A 108 -2.86 6.79 5.52
CA TYR A 108 -3.19 6.63 4.11
C TYR A 108 -3.21 5.15 3.74
N GLN A 109 -2.35 4.36 4.40
CA GLN A 109 -2.43 2.91 4.35
C GLN A 109 -3.78 2.39 4.82
N ALA A 110 -4.34 2.92 5.91
CA ALA A 110 -5.68 2.56 6.39
C ALA A 110 -6.77 2.85 5.35
N ILE A 111 -6.80 4.07 4.79
CA ILE A 111 -7.76 4.45 3.74
C ILE A 111 -7.67 3.50 2.53
N TRP A 112 -6.45 3.14 2.14
CA TRP A 112 -6.20 2.24 1.03
C TRP A 112 -6.65 0.81 1.33
N THR A 113 -6.35 0.31 2.54
CA THR A 113 -6.77 -1.01 3.00
C THR A 113 -8.29 -1.11 3.08
N ASP A 114 -8.98 -0.08 3.58
CA ASP A 114 -10.45 -0.03 3.64
C ASP A 114 -11.04 -0.07 2.24
N PHE A 115 -10.52 0.75 1.31
CA PHE A 115 -10.92 0.72 -0.09
C PHE A 115 -10.78 -0.68 -0.70
N ILE A 116 -9.66 -1.35 -0.48
CA ILE A 116 -9.39 -2.69 -1.02
C ILE A 116 -10.26 -3.76 -0.34
N GLY A 117 -10.52 -3.62 0.95
CA GLY A 117 -11.41 -4.49 1.71
C GLY A 117 -12.82 -4.44 1.13
N GLU A 118 -13.36 -3.23 0.94
CA GLU A 118 -14.65 -3.00 0.28
C GLU A 118 -14.66 -3.51 -1.16
N ALA A 119 -13.59 -3.23 -1.91
CA ALA A 119 -13.44 -3.61 -3.31
C ALA A 119 -13.62 -5.10 -3.53
N CYS A 120 -13.03 -5.93 -2.67
CA CYS A 120 -12.97 -7.37 -2.81
C CYS A 120 -13.91 -8.11 -1.85
N ALA A 121 -14.81 -7.40 -1.14
CA ALA A 121 -15.68 -7.99 -0.12
C ALA A 121 -16.62 -9.08 -0.64
N TYR A 122 -16.95 -9.04 -1.94
CA TYR A 122 -17.88 -9.97 -2.58
C TYR A 122 -17.20 -11.18 -3.22
N ASP A 123 -15.87 -11.27 -3.17
CA ASP A 123 -15.18 -12.45 -3.67
C ASP A 123 -15.38 -13.64 -2.72
N ALA A 124 -15.60 -14.80 -3.31
CA ALA A 124 -15.69 -16.10 -2.62
C ALA A 124 -14.38 -16.89 -2.75
N CYS A 125 -13.26 -16.22 -3.06
CA CYS A 125 -11.96 -16.86 -3.20
C CYS A 125 -11.25 -17.04 -1.85
N ASP A 126 -10.25 -17.93 -1.82
CA ASP A 126 -9.43 -18.13 -0.63
C ASP A 126 -8.84 -16.81 -0.11
N VAL A 127 -8.96 -16.59 1.20
CA VAL A 127 -8.59 -15.32 1.85
C VAL A 127 -7.08 -15.10 1.78
N SER A 128 -6.30 -16.16 1.95
CA SER A 128 -4.84 -16.09 1.89
C SER A 128 -4.38 -15.73 0.48
N LEU A 129 -4.92 -16.39 -0.54
CA LEU A 129 -4.68 -16.06 -1.94
C LEU A 129 -5.02 -14.60 -2.23
N SER A 130 -6.22 -14.15 -1.83
CA SER A 130 -6.65 -12.77 -2.01
C SER A 130 -5.70 -11.78 -1.36
N LEU A 131 -5.27 -12.04 -0.12
CA LEU A 131 -4.32 -11.17 0.58
C LEU A 131 -2.96 -11.11 -0.14
N HIS A 132 -2.41 -12.25 -0.55
CA HIS A 132 -1.13 -12.31 -1.27
C HIS A 132 -1.18 -11.58 -2.61
N CYS A 133 -2.23 -11.83 -3.41
CA CYS A 133 -2.41 -11.16 -4.69
C CYS A 133 -2.52 -9.64 -4.52
N ARG A 134 -3.27 -9.18 -3.51
CA ARG A 134 -3.44 -7.75 -3.22
C ARG A 134 -2.15 -7.08 -2.78
N ALA A 135 -1.41 -7.73 -1.88
CA ALA A 135 -0.11 -7.25 -1.40
C ALA A 135 0.93 -7.19 -2.53
N ALA A 136 1.01 -8.24 -3.36
CA ALA A 136 1.94 -8.29 -4.49
C ALA A 136 1.67 -7.20 -5.52
N ALA A 137 0.41 -7.01 -5.90
CA ALA A 137 0.02 -5.93 -6.80
C ALA A 137 0.34 -4.56 -6.19
N GLN A 138 -0.02 -4.33 -4.92
CA GLN A 138 0.29 -3.07 -4.24
C GLN A 138 1.80 -2.78 -4.22
N ALA A 139 2.61 -3.77 -3.88
CA ALA A 139 4.07 -3.64 -3.88
C ALA A 139 4.60 -3.27 -5.27
N LEU A 140 4.10 -3.93 -6.32
CA LEU A 140 4.44 -3.58 -7.70
C LEU A 140 4.07 -2.13 -8.01
N TRP A 141 2.84 -1.71 -7.72
CA TRP A 141 2.38 -0.34 -7.99
C TRP A 141 3.24 0.71 -7.26
N MET A 142 3.58 0.47 -5.99
CA MET A 142 4.45 1.35 -5.22
C MET A 142 5.87 1.40 -5.79
N GLN A 143 6.45 0.25 -6.12
CA GLN A 143 7.79 0.17 -6.72
C GLN A 143 7.84 0.94 -8.04
N GLN A 144 6.86 0.71 -8.93
CA GLN A 144 6.82 1.36 -10.24
C GLN A 144 6.54 2.87 -10.14
N ALA A 145 5.82 3.33 -9.11
CA ALA A 145 5.60 4.76 -8.87
C ALA A 145 6.88 5.52 -8.45
N LEU A 146 7.87 4.82 -7.91
CA LEU A 146 9.14 5.39 -7.46
C LEU A 146 10.23 5.37 -8.54
N LEU A 147 10.06 4.55 -9.59
CA LEU A 147 10.96 4.48 -10.73
C LEU A 147 10.72 5.64 -11.70
N ARG A 148 11.79 6.12 -12.34
CA ARG A 148 11.71 7.18 -13.37
C ARG A 148 10.98 6.72 -14.63
N HIS A 149 11.07 5.43 -14.94
CA HIS A 149 10.39 4.79 -16.06
C HIS A 149 9.80 3.47 -15.57
N ALA A 150 8.54 3.21 -15.91
CA ALA A 150 7.88 1.95 -15.59
C ALA A 150 8.50 0.80 -16.41
N ASP A 151 8.80 -0.32 -15.72
CA ASP A 151 9.17 -1.57 -16.36
C ASP A 151 7.90 -2.28 -16.84
N THR A 152 7.47 -1.93 -18.06
CA THR A 152 6.21 -2.40 -18.64
C THR A 152 6.18 -3.91 -18.83
N GLN A 153 7.33 -4.53 -19.10
CA GLN A 153 7.45 -5.97 -19.26
C GLN A 153 7.26 -6.67 -17.91
N ARG A 154 7.95 -6.22 -16.86
CA ARG A 154 7.77 -6.76 -15.50
C ARG A 154 6.34 -6.61 -15.01
N ILE A 155 5.70 -5.47 -15.29
CA ILE A 155 4.30 -5.24 -14.93
C ILE A 155 3.39 -6.24 -15.63
N ALA A 156 3.57 -6.46 -16.94
CA ALA A 156 2.78 -7.42 -17.69
C ALA A 156 2.96 -8.84 -17.14
N GLN A 157 4.20 -9.28 -16.93
CA GLN A 157 4.51 -10.60 -16.38
C GLN A 157 3.89 -10.82 -14.99
N MET A 158 4.00 -9.83 -14.10
CA MET A 158 3.40 -9.91 -12.77
C MET A 158 1.88 -9.94 -12.84
N LYS A 159 1.26 -9.13 -13.71
CA LYS A 159 -0.19 -9.13 -13.93
C LYS A 159 -0.67 -10.52 -14.35
N ASP A 160 -0.03 -11.09 -15.37
CA ASP A 160 -0.43 -12.38 -15.93
C ASP A 160 -0.24 -13.50 -14.89
N HIS A 161 0.85 -13.45 -14.12
CA HIS A 161 1.08 -14.39 -13.01
C HIS A 161 0.00 -14.29 -11.94
N LEU A 162 -0.32 -13.09 -11.47
CA LEU A 162 -1.33 -12.88 -10.43
C LEU A 162 -2.73 -13.28 -10.90
N LEU A 163 -3.10 -12.98 -12.15
CA LEU A 163 -4.37 -13.42 -12.72
C LEU A 163 -4.45 -14.95 -12.82
N ALA A 164 -3.40 -15.61 -13.30
CA ALA A 164 -3.35 -17.06 -13.38
C ALA A 164 -3.53 -17.74 -12.00
N LEU A 165 -3.03 -17.14 -10.91
CA LEU A 165 -3.26 -17.66 -9.56
C LEU A 165 -4.75 -17.63 -9.16
N THR A 166 -5.52 -16.66 -9.64
CA THR A 166 -6.96 -16.54 -9.34
C THR A 166 -7.85 -17.52 -10.11
N GLU A 167 -7.29 -18.18 -11.14
CA GLU A 167 -8.00 -19.13 -12.01
C GLU A 167 -7.73 -20.59 -11.61
N ARG A 168 -6.73 -20.84 -10.75
CA ARG A 168 -6.38 -22.19 -10.32
C ARG A 168 -7.46 -22.81 -9.41
N PRO A 169 -7.76 -24.11 -9.56
CA PRO A 169 -8.62 -24.81 -8.62
C PRO A 169 -8.00 -24.75 -7.20
N GLN A 170 -8.76 -24.23 -6.24
CA GLN A 170 -8.30 -23.95 -4.87
C GLN A 170 -7.83 -25.20 -4.11
N HIS A 171 -8.24 -26.39 -4.55
CA HIS A 171 -7.81 -27.69 -4.03
C HIS A 171 -6.30 -27.98 -4.25
N SER A 172 -5.61 -27.23 -5.11
CA SER A 172 -4.18 -27.42 -5.41
C SER A 172 -3.23 -26.59 -4.53
N LEU A 173 -3.73 -25.63 -3.73
CA LEU A 173 -2.87 -24.77 -2.89
C LEU A 173 -2.55 -25.39 -1.53
N ALA A 174 -3.21 -26.49 -1.16
CA ALA A 174 -2.87 -27.28 0.03
C ALA A 174 -1.52 -28.02 -0.08
N HIS A 175 -0.88 -27.99 -1.26
CA HIS A 175 0.42 -28.59 -1.52
C HIS A 175 1.44 -27.51 -1.85
N TRP A 176 1.59 -26.52 -0.97
CA TRP A 176 2.86 -25.81 -0.90
C TRP A 176 3.88 -26.80 -0.33
N PRO A 177 5.01 -27.09 -1.00
CA PRO A 177 6.03 -27.93 -0.40
C PRO A 177 6.50 -27.21 0.85
N HIS A 178 6.23 -27.79 2.02
CA HIS A 178 6.98 -27.46 3.22
C HIS A 178 8.46 -27.58 2.84
N GLU A 179 9.21 -26.49 3.03
CA GLU A 179 10.65 -26.50 2.80
C GLU A 179 11.26 -27.75 3.45
N PRO A 180 12.16 -28.47 2.77
CA PRO A 180 12.85 -29.58 3.41
C PRO A 180 13.60 -29.00 4.60
N HIS A 181 13.20 -29.42 5.80
CA HIS A 181 13.93 -29.16 7.02
C HIS A 181 15.41 -29.48 6.76
N CYS A 182 16.28 -28.47 6.82
CA CYS A 182 17.71 -28.67 6.83
C CYS A 182 18.05 -29.55 8.04
N THR A 183 18.26 -30.83 7.80
CA THR A 183 18.86 -31.73 8.79
C THR A 183 20.36 -31.48 8.80
N HIS A 184 20.80 -30.87 9.90
CA HIS A 184 22.12 -30.87 10.55
C HIS A 184 23.38 -31.13 9.72
#